data_AF-A0A954QP83-F1
#
_entry.id   AF-A0A954QP83-F1
#
_cell.length_a   1.000
_cell.length_b   1.000
_cell.length_c   1.000
_cell.angle_alpha   90.00
_cell.angle_beta   90.00
_cell.angle_gamma   90.00
#
_symmetry.space_group_name_H-M   'P 1'
#
loop_
_entity.id
_entity.type
_entity.pdbx_description
1 polymer ?
#
loop_
_entity_poly.entity_id
_entity_poly.type
_entity_poly.pdbx_seq_one_letter_code
_entity_poly.pdbx_strand_id
1 'polypeptide(L)'
;IRLAREAAVHAAERLEDFRDELPTVMVMREMDSPRQAHVLRRGAYDAPGEPVSPSVPAALSPMPPDAPRNRLGLARWLVDGKNPLTARVTVNRFWQMFFGRGLVATAEDFGSQGEWPSHPELLDWLAVEFVESGWDVKALLETIVTSSTYRQASAVTPALLERDPDNRLLARGPRLRLDAGAIRDQALEISGLLEEELGGPPVKPYQPPGLWEELSGRG
;
A
#
# COMPACT_ATOMS: atom_id res chain seq x y z
N ILE A 1 47.48 -21.58 2.04
CA ILE A 1 47.17 -20.58 3.10
C ILE A 1 47.44 -19.15 2.64
N ARG A 2 48.65 -18.79 2.18
CA ARG A 2 48.97 -17.43 1.66
C ARG A 2 48.10 -17.00 0.47
N LEU A 3 48.02 -17.82 -0.57
CA LEU A 3 47.17 -17.57 -1.76
C LEU A 3 45.68 -17.42 -1.43
N ALA A 4 45.18 -18.19 -0.45
CA ALA A 4 43.79 -18.08 -0.01
C ALA A 4 43.52 -16.78 0.76
N ARG A 5 44.51 -16.27 1.51
CA ARG A 5 44.43 -14.95 2.15
C ARG A 5 44.47 -13.81 1.13
N GLU A 6 45.35 -13.89 0.15
CA GLU A 6 45.44 -12.89 -0.93
C GLU A 6 44.15 -12.83 -1.76
N ALA A 7 43.57 -13.98 -2.11
CA ALA A 7 42.30 -14.04 -2.81
C ALA A 7 41.13 -13.48 -1.97
N ALA A 8 41.14 -13.68 -0.64
CA ALA A 8 40.12 -13.14 0.25
C ALA A 8 40.20 -11.61 0.37
N VAL A 9 41.42 -11.05 0.43
CA VAL A 9 41.63 -9.59 0.45
C VAL A 9 41.15 -8.97 -0.87
N HIS A 10 41.54 -9.55 -2.00
CA HIS A 10 41.15 -9.05 -3.32
C HIS A 10 39.63 -9.18 -3.58
N ALA A 11 38.98 -10.18 -2.97
CA ALA A 11 37.52 -10.30 -3.01
C ALA A 11 36.83 -9.25 -2.12
N ALA A 12 37.41 -8.90 -0.97
CA ALA A 12 36.90 -7.85 -0.11
C ALA A 12 37.00 -6.47 -0.77
N GLU A 13 38.14 -6.16 -1.41
CA GLU A 13 38.35 -4.91 -2.16
C GLU A 13 37.33 -4.78 -3.31
N ARG A 14 37.16 -5.83 -4.13
CA ARG A 14 36.16 -5.82 -5.21
C ARG A 14 34.72 -5.67 -4.71
N LEU A 15 34.41 -6.17 -3.51
CA LEU A 15 33.09 -5.99 -2.90
C LEU A 15 32.88 -4.53 -2.44
N GLU A 16 33.94 -3.89 -1.97
CA GLU A 16 33.92 -2.50 -1.53
C GLU A 16 33.77 -1.56 -2.73
N ASP A 17 34.57 -1.76 -3.78
CA ASP A 17 34.45 -1.03 -5.05
C ASP A 17 33.03 -1.14 -5.65
N PHE A 18 32.48 -2.37 -5.67
CA PHE A 18 31.11 -2.59 -6.15
C PHE A 18 30.06 -1.87 -5.29
N ARG A 19 30.25 -1.80 -3.96
CA ARG A 19 29.33 -1.09 -3.06
C ARG A 19 29.38 0.42 -3.25
N ASP A 20 30.55 0.96 -3.56
CA ASP A 20 30.72 2.39 -3.82
C ASP A 20 30.10 2.82 -5.17
N GLU A 21 30.02 1.90 -6.14
CA GLU A 21 29.28 2.11 -7.39
C GLU A 21 27.75 2.10 -7.20
N LEU A 22 27.23 1.50 -6.12
CA LEU A 22 25.80 1.46 -5.87
C LEU A 22 25.27 2.85 -5.47
N PRO A 23 24.15 3.29 -6.06
CA PRO A 23 23.52 4.54 -5.66
C PRO A 23 23.09 4.46 -4.19
N THR A 24 23.57 5.40 -3.38
CA THR A 24 23.17 5.51 -1.97
C THR A 24 21.90 6.32 -1.83
N VAL A 25 21.05 5.92 -0.87
CA VAL A 25 19.82 6.64 -0.52
C VAL A 25 19.86 7.03 0.94
N MET A 26 19.35 8.22 1.26
CA MET A 26 19.24 8.68 2.63
C MET A 26 18.13 7.89 3.35
N VAL A 27 18.49 7.24 4.44
CA VAL A 27 17.54 6.54 5.32
C VAL A 27 17.41 7.29 6.64
N MET A 28 16.21 7.29 7.22
CA MET A 28 16.04 7.79 8.58
C MET A 28 16.48 6.74 9.60
N ARG A 29 17.40 7.12 10.48
CA ARG A 29 17.85 6.31 11.62
C ARG A 29 17.45 7.00 12.93
N GLU A 30 17.06 6.21 13.92
CA GLU A 30 16.85 6.73 15.28
C GLU A 30 18.15 7.28 15.85
N MET A 31 18.06 8.40 16.58
CA MET A 31 19.21 8.99 17.26
C MET A 31 19.58 8.18 18.50
N ASP A 32 20.86 8.09 18.83
CA ASP A 32 21.33 7.43 20.06
C ASP A 32 20.73 8.08 21.32
N SER A 33 20.59 9.41 21.28
CA SER A 33 19.90 10.20 22.30
C SER A 33 18.66 10.88 21.69
N PRO A 34 17.44 10.41 22.00
CA PRO A 34 16.21 11.01 21.50
C PRO A 34 16.06 12.47 21.94
N ARG A 35 15.53 13.32 21.06
CA ARG A 35 15.14 14.69 21.42
C ARG A 35 13.83 14.66 22.20
N GLN A 36 13.78 15.37 23.32
CA GLN A 36 12.56 15.51 24.13
C GLN A 36 11.49 16.28 23.34
N ALA A 37 10.31 15.67 23.19
CA ALA A 37 9.15 16.32 22.59
C ALA A 37 8.29 16.98 23.68
N HIS A 38 7.55 18.04 23.32
CA HIS A 38 6.67 18.78 24.22
C HIS A 38 5.31 19.01 23.58
N VAL A 39 4.25 19.05 24.40
CA VAL A 39 2.94 19.59 23.96
C VAL A 39 3.08 21.09 23.76
N LEU A 40 2.80 21.56 22.55
CA LEU A 40 2.89 22.98 22.22
C LEU A 40 1.63 23.72 22.68
N ARG A 41 1.79 24.78 23.48
CA ARG A 41 0.65 25.57 23.95
C ARG A 41 0.00 26.27 22.76
N ARG A 42 -1.26 25.91 22.48
CA ARG A 42 -2.03 26.40 21.30
C ARG A 42 -1.33 26.11 19.96
N GLY A 43 -0.46 25.10 19.90
CA GLY A 43 0.29 24.75 18.68
C GLY A 43 1.43 25.70 18.32
N ALA A 44 1.78 26.68 19.17
CA ALA A 44 2.88 27.61 18.93
C ALA A 44 4.24 26.93 19.18
N TYR A 45 5.12 26.94 18.16
CA TYR A 45 6.40 26.22 18.16
C TYR A 45 7.40 26.76 19.20
N ASP A 46 7.26 28.02 19.60
CA ASP A 46 8.08 28.73 20.58
C ASP A 46 7.52 28.68 22.01
N ALA A 47 6.37 28.03 22.20
CA ALA A 47 5.70 27.90 23.50
C ALA A 47 5.61 26.42 23.96
N PRO A 48 6.74 25.76 24.28
CA PRO A 48 6.75 24.39 24.76
C PRO A 48 6.06 24.27 26.12
N GLY A 49 5.19 23.28 26.25
CA GLY A 49 4.53 22.89 27.48
C GLY A 49 5.12 21.60 28.06
N GLU A 50 4.24 20.71 28.49
CA GLU A 50 4.63 19.47 29.17
C GLU A 50 5.44 18.53 28.26
N PRO A 51 6.51 17.90 28.78
CA PRO A 51 7.26 16.90 28.04
C PRO A 51 6.39 15.66 27.79
N VAL A 52 6.55 15.06 26.62
CA VAL A 52 5.85 13.83 26.22
C VAL A 52 6.82 12.78 25.71
N SER A 53 6.44 11.51 25.88
CA SER A 53 7.19 10.36 25.37
C SER A 53 6.41 9.67 24.25
N PRO A 54 7.08 8.96 23.33
CA PRO A 54 6.42 8.17 22.30
C PRO A 54 5.43 7.16 22.90
N SER A 55 4.18 7.19 22.45
CA SER A 55 3.13 6.26 22.87
C SER A 55 2.05 6.15 21.79
N VAL A 56 1.07 5.26 22.02
CA VAL A 56 -0.11 5.07 21.18
C VAL A 56 -1.31 5.80 21.78
N PRO A 57 -2.34 6.13 20.98
CA PRO A 57 -3.58 6.72 21.50
C PRO A 57 -4.20 5.84 22.60
N ALA A 58 -4.53 6.43 23.74
CA ALA A 58 -5.05 5.71 24.91
C ALA A 58 -6.43 5.04 24.68
N ALA A 59 -7.15 5.46 23.64
CA ALA A 59 -8.43 4.85 23.23
C ALA A 59 -8.26 3.50 22.51
N LEU A 60 -7.02 3.14 22.12
CA LEU A 60 -6.69 1.91 21.42
C LEU A 60 -5.95 0.94 22.34
N SER A 61 -5.74 -0.29 21.86
CA SER A 61 -4.97 -1.31 22.57
C SER A 61 -3.59 -0.77 22.97
N PRO A 62 -3.16 -0.95 24.24
CA PRO A 62 -1.87 -0.45 24.67
C PRO A 62 -0.74 -1.16 23.93
N MET A 63 0.38 -0.46 23.73
CA MET A 63 1.58 -1.06 23.18
C MET A 63 2.19 -2.07 24.19
N PRO A 64 2.65 -3.25 23.75
CA PRO A 64 3.28 -4.24 24.62
C PRO A 64 4.40 -3.64 25.50
N PRO A 65 4.57 -4.09 26.76
CA PRO A 65 5.57 -3.53 27.65
C PRO A 65 7.01 -3.66 27.15
N ASP A 66 7.30 -4.73 26.41
CA ASP A 66 8.59 -5.10 25.83
C ASP A 66 8.82 -4.51 24.43
N ALA A 67 7.81 -3.89 23.83
CA ALA A 67 7.96 -3.25 22.53
C ALA A 67 8.81 -1.97 22.65
N PRO A 68 9.77 -1.76 21.73
CA PRO A 68 10.61 -0.57 21.76
C PRO A 68 9.77 0.69 21.51
N ARG A 69 10.02 1.76 22.27
CA ARG A 69 9.26 3.02 22.16
C ARG A 69 9.80 3.91 21.04
N ASN A 70 9.79 3.36 19.83
CA ASN A 70 10.28 3.99 18.61
C ASN A 70 9.43 3.57 17.40
N ARG A 71 9.84 3.97 16.20
CA ARG A 71 9.09 3.67 14.96
C ARG A 71 8.90 2.17 14.72
N LEU A 72 9.89 1.35 15.06
CA LEU A 72 9.80 -0.10 14.89
C LEU A 72 8.74 -0.71 15.81
N GLY A 73 8.65 -0.26 17.07
CA GLY A 73 7.60 -0.72 17.98
C GLY A 73 6.22 -0.26 17.56
N LEU A 74 6.09 0.97 17.06
CA LEU A 74 4.83 1.44 16.47
C LEU A 74 4.42 0.59 15.26
N ALA A 75 5.35 0.28 14.36
CA ALA A 75 5.06 -0.56 13.19
C ALA A 75 4.59 -1.96 13.60
N ARG A 76 5.28 -2.59 14.56
CA ARG A 76 4.89 -3.90 15.11
C ARG A 76 3.51 -3.85 15.77
N TRP A 77 3.21 -2.80 16.51
CA TRP A 77 1.91 -2.60 17.15
C TRP A 77 0.78 -2.35 16.14
N LEU A 78 1.06 -1.66 15.03
CA LEU A 78 0.07 -1.41 13.98
C LEU A 78 -0.36 -2.70 13.29
N VAL A 79 0.60 -3.60 12.99
CA VAL A 79 0.32 -4.88 12.30
C VAL A 79 0.14 -6.05 13.27
N ASP A 80 0.01 -5.77 14.57
CA ASP A 80 -0.34 -6.79 15.54
C ASP A 80 -1.78 -7.26 15.29
N GLY A 81 -2.02 -8.57 15.30
CA GLY A 81 -3.36 -9.13 15.05
C GLY A 81 -4.42 -8.72 16.08
N LYS A 82 -4.01 -8.19 17.25
CA LYS A 82 -4.91 -7.61 18.25
C LYS A 82 -5.31 -6.17 17.92
N ASN A 83 -4.72 -5.56 16.90
CA ASN A 83 -5.16 -4.27 16.39
C ASN A 83 -6.44 -4.47 15.55
N PRO A 84 -7.58 -3.93 15.98
CA PRO A 84 -8.86 -4.21 15.33
C PRO A 84 -9.05 -3.48 14.00
N LEU A 85 -8.24 -2.45 13.70
CA LEU A 85 -8.49 -1.54 12.57
C LEU A 85 -7.60 -1.85 11.37
N THR A 86 -6.31 -2.14 11.57
CA THR A 86 -5.33 -2.21 10.48
C THR A 86 -5.73 -3.22 9.40
N ALA A 87 -6.16 -4.41 9.80
CA ALA A 87 -6.58 -5.44 8.85
C ALA A 87 -7.87 -5.02 8.11
N ARG A 88 -8.89 -4.53 8.83
CA ARG A 88 -10.16 -4.09 8.24
C ARG A 88 -9.98 -2.95 7.24
N VAL A 89 -9.18 -1.94 7.58
CA VAL A 89 -8.88 -0.81 6.71
C VAL A 89 -8.14 -1.29 5.45
N THR A 90 -7.12 -2.13 5.62
CA THR A 90 -6.33 -2.68 4.51
C THR A 90 -7.20 -3.50 3.56
N VAL A 91 -7.98 -4.45 4.10
CA VAL A 91 -8.92 -5.28 3.34
C VAL A 91 -9.93 -4.42 2.59
N ASN A 92 -10.50 -3.41 3.24
CA ASN A 92 -11.46 -2.52 2.60
C ASN A 92 -10.86 -1.72 1.45
N ARG A 93 -9.60 -1.28 1.57
CA ARG A 93 -8.87 -0.62 0.48
C ARG A 93 -8.63 -1.56 -0.69
N PHE A 94 -8.21 -2.79 -0.44
CA PHE A 94 -8.10 -3.81 -1.49
C PHE A 94 -9.45 -4.06 -2.16
N TRP A 95 -10.48 -4.31 -1.36
CA TRP A 95 -11.85 -4.47 -1.84
C TRP A 95 -12.29 -3.30 -2.74
N GLN A 96 -12.07 -2.07 -2.29
CA GLN A 96 -12.40 -0.86 -3.05
C GLN A 96 -11.66 -0.79 -4.38
N MET A 97 -10.41 -1.25 -4.48
CA MET A 97 -9.69 -1.29 -5.76
C MET A 97 -10.35 -2.23 -6.78
N PHE A 98 -10.92 -3.36 -6.34
CA PHE A 98 -11.59 -4.32 -7.22
C PHE A 98 -13.05 -3.98 -7.52
N PHE A 99 -13.75 -3.37 -6.55
CA PHE A 99 -15.18 -3.09 -6.66
C PHE A 99 -15.52 -1.62 -6.92
N GLY A 100 -14.54 -0.71 -6.86
CA GLY A 100 -14.70 0.74 -6.95
C GLY A 100 -15.24 1.40 -5.69
N ARG A 101 -15.96 0.63 -4.86
CA ARG A 101 -16.50 1.05 -3.57
C ARG A 101 -16.06 0.05 -2.50
N GLY A 102 -15.57 0.56 -1.37
CA GLY A 102 -15.28 -0.26 -0.19
C GLY A 102 -16.55 -0.83 0.45
N LEU A 103 -16.40 -1.89 1.24
CA LEU A 103 -17.44 -2.36 2.17
C LEU A 103 -17.80 -1.25 3.16
N VAL A 104 -16.81 -0.48 3.60
CA VAL A 104 -16.95 0.84 4.20
C VAL A 104 -16.59 1.88 3.14
N ALA A 105 -17.54 2.76 2.79
CA ALA A 105 -17.30 3.72 1.70
C ALA A 105 -16.35 4.85 2.10
N THR A 106 -16.36 5.23 3.38
CA THR A 106 -15.43 6.20 3.97
C THR A 106 -14.11 5.51 4.29
N ALA A 107 -13.32 5.19 3.27
CA ALA A 107 -12.06 4.44 3.46
C ALA A 107 -11.07 5.12 4.44
N GLU A 108 -11.16 6.44 4.58
CA GLU A 108 -10.32 7.25 5.48
C GLU A 108 -10.91 7.42 6.88
N ASP A 109 -12.14 6.96 7.13
CA ASP A 109 -12.80 7.05 8.44
C ASP A 109 -13.53 5.75 8.78
N PHE A 110 -12.88 4.95 9.64
CA PHE A 110 -13.41 3.72 10.24
C PHE A 110 -13.93 3.96 11.67
N GLY A 111 -14.01 5.22 12.09
CA GLY A 111 -14.48 5.64 13.41
C GLY A 111 -15.98 5.91 13.44
N SER A 112 -16.42 6.64 14.47
CA SER A 112 -17.84 6.94 14.71
C SER A 112 -18.47 7.93 13.72
N GLN A 113 -17.65 8.61 12.91
CA GLN A 113 -18.10 9.53 11.86
C GLN A 113 -18.07 8.87 10.47
N GLY A 114 -17.52 7.65 10.38
CA GLY A 114 -17.51 6.84 9.16
C GLY A 114 -18.85 6.20 8.87
N GLU A 115 -18.99 5.70 7.64
CA GLU A 115 -20.14 4.90 7.24
C GLU A 115 -20.03 3.47 7.78
N TRP A 116 -21.16 2.89 8.22
CA TRP A 116 -21.18 1.49 8.63
C TRP A 116 -20.89 0.55 7.44
N PRO A 117 -20.14 -0.55 7.67
CA PRO A 117 -19.87 -1.54 6.61
C PRO A 117 -21.19 -2.06 6.01
N SER A 118 -21.25 -2.16 4.69
CA SER A 118 -22.40 -2.78 4.00
C SER A 118 -22.54 -4.26 4.35
N HIS A 119 -21.41 -4.95 4.54
CA HIS A 119 -21.35 -6.38 4.89
C HIS A 119 -20.32 -6.57 6.02
N PRO A 120 -20.70 -6.35 7.29
CA PRO A 120 -19.74 -6.37 8.41
C PRO A 120 -19.12 -7.73 8.64
N GLU A 121 -19.90 -8.81 8.51
CA GLU A 121 -19.40 -10.19 8.69
C GLU A 121 -18.37 -10.56 7.61
N LEU A 122 -18.58 -10.12 6.36
CA LEU A 122 -17.63 -10.33 5.27
C LEU A 122 -16.32 -9.58 5.50
N LEU A 123 -16.41 -8.32 5.93
CA LEU A 123 -15.24 -7.52 6.26
C LEU A 123 -14.43 -8.15 7.39
N ASP A 124 -15.12 -8.63 8.43
CA ASP A 124 -14.49 -9.26 9.58
C ASP A 124 -13.85 -10.60 9.20
N TRP A 125 -14.53 -11.42 8.41
CA TRP A 125 -13.99 -12.67 7.90
C TRP A 125 -12.71 -12.43 7.07
N LEU A 126 -12.76 -11.54 6.07
CA LEU A 126 -11.58 -11.21 5.25
C LEU A 126 -10.42 -10.64 6.08
N ALA A 127 -10.73 -9.83 7.10
CA ALA A 127 -9.70 -9.26 7.98
C ALA A 127 -9.02 -10.32 8.84
N VAL A 128 -9.77 -11.30 9.36
CA VAL A 128 -9.22 -12.42 10.13
C VAL A 128 -8.35 -13.29 9.23
N GLU A 129 -8.85 -13.72 8.07
CA GLU A 129 -8.08 -14.52 7.10
C GLU A 129 -6.78 -13.81 6.67
N PHE A 130 -6.83 -12.49 6.48
CA PHE A 130 -5.66 -11.72 6.09
C PHE A 130 -4.59 -11.69 7.20
N VAL A 131 -4.99 -11.61 8.47
CA VAL A 131 -4.05 -11.68 9.60
C VAL A 131 -3.51 -13.10 9.78
N GLU A 132 -4.37 -14.12 9.72
CA GLU A 132 -4.01 -15.53 9.93
C GLU A 132 -3.11 -16.10 8.83
N SER A 133 -3.26 -15.62 7.59
CA SER A 133 -2.33 -15.91 6.49
C SER A 133 -0.94 -15.28 6.65
N GLY A 134 -0.73 -14.47 7.70
CA GLY A 134 0.52 -13.75 7.92
C GLY A 134 0.65 -12.50 7.04
N TRP A 135 -0.47 -11.82 6.78
CA TRP A 135 -0.56 -10.64 5.92
C TRP A 135 -0.23 -10.93 4.44
N ASP A 136 -0.60 -12.13 3.95
CA ASP A 136 -0.39 -12.50 2.55
C ASP A 136 -1.37 -11.74 1.64
N VAL A 137 -0.84 -10.69 1.00
CA VAL A 137 -1.60 -9.88 0.06
C VAL A 137 -2.07 -10.71 -1.13
N LYS A 138 -1.24 -11.61 -1.68
CA LYS A 138 -1.61 -12.39 -2.86
C LYS A 138 -2.78 -13.33 -2.55
N ALA A 139 -2.74 -14.01 -1.40
CA ALA A 139 -3.82 -14.88 -0.97
C ALA A 139 -5.15 -14.11 -0.78
N LEU A 140 -5.10 -12.92 -0.19
CA LEU A 140 -6.28 -12.05 -0.08
C LEU A 140 -6.82 -11.65 -1.45
N LEU A 141 -5.94 -11.22 -2.37
CA LEU A 141 -6.34 -10.83 -3.71
C LEU A 141 -6.96 -12.00 -4.49
N GLU A 142 -6.33 -13.18 -4.43
CA GLU A 142 -6.84 -14.41 -5.03
C GLU A 142 -8.24 -14.74 -4.49
N THR A 143 -8.43 -14.68 -3.17
CA THR A 143 -9.73 -14.92 -2.52
C THR A 143 -10.81 -13.97 -3.06
N ILE A 144 -10.47 -12.68 -3.24
CA ILE A 144 -11.40 -11.69 -3.78
C ILE A 144 -11.73 -11.97 -5.24
N VAL A 145 -10.73 -12.12 -6.12
CA VAL A 145 -10.95 -12.26 -7.57
C VAL A 145 -11.51 -13.62 -7.97
N THR A 146 -11.32 -14.64 -7.13
CA THR A 146 -11.91 -15.97 -7.30
C THR A 146 -13.26 -16.13 -6.58
N SER A 147 -13.80 -15.07 -5.97
CA SER A 147 -15.14 -15.10 -5.40
C SER A 147 -16.22 -15.18 -6.48
N SER A 148 -17.37 -15.76 -6.15
CA SER A 148 -18.56 -15.69 -7.02
C SER A 148 -18.98 -14.25 -7.27
N THR A 149 -18.86 -13.39 -6.24
CA THR A 149 -19.24 -11.97 -6.27
C THR A 149 -18.44 -11.17 -7.29
N TYR A 150 -17.11 -11.37 -7.35
CA TYR A 150 -16.26 -10.67 -8.32
C TYR A 150 -16.51 -11.14 -9.75
N ARG A 151 -16.77 -12.44 -9.94
CA ARG A 151 -17.02 -13.04 -11.26
C ARG A 151 -18.45 -12.85 -11.80
N GLN A 152 -19.31 -12.13 -11.10
CA GLN A 152 -20.66 -11.82 -11.59
C GLN A 152 -20.58 -11.01 -12.90
N ALA A 153 -21.60 -11.13 -13.74
CA ALA A 153 -21.73 -10.26 -14.90
C ALA A 153 -21.96 -8.80 -14.45
N SER A 154 -21.33 -7.85 -15.14
CA SER A 154 -21.48 -6.40 -14.87
C SER A 154 -22.69 -5.78 -15.59
N ALA A 155 -23.54 -6.59 -16.22
CA ALA A 155 -24.73 -6.15 -16.94
C ALA A 155 -25.70 -5.43 -16.00
N VAL A 156 -26.17 -4.25 -16.40
CA VAL A 156 -27.09 -3.41 -15.61
C VAL A 156 -28.45 -3.38 -16.28
N THR A 157 -29.50 -3.75 -15.55
CA THR A 157 -30.89 -3.54 -15.96
C THR A 157 -31.46 -2.30 -15.23
N PRO A 158 -32.48 -1.62 -15.79
CA PRO A 158 -33.11 -0.48 -15.12
C PRO A 158 -33.59 -0.80 -13.69
N ALA A 159 -34.17 -1.98 -13.49
CA ALA A 159 -34.63 -2.43 -12.17
C ALA A 159 -33.47 -2.65 -11.17
N LEU A 160 -32.32 -3.13 -11.62
CA LEU A 160 -31.14 -3.27 -10.76
C LEU A 160 -30.53 -1.91 -10.42
N LEU A 161 -30.51 -0.98 -11.38
CA LEU A 161 -29.99 0.37 -11.17
C LEU A 161 -30.85 1.16 -10.18
N GLU A 162 -32.17 1.01 -10.24
CA GLU A 162 -33.10 1.65 -9.30
C GLU A 162 -32.92 1.12 -7.87
N ARG A 163 -32.68 -0.20 -7.71
CA ARG A 163 -32.55 -0.83 -6.39
C ARG A 163 -31.17 -0.66 -5.76
N ASP A 164 -30.11 -0.67 -6.56
CA ASP A 164 -28.73 -0.58 -6.10
C ASP A 164 -27.86 0.24 -7.07
N PRO A 165 -28.05 1.57 -7.11
CA PRO A 165 -27.37 2.44 -8.06
C PRO A 165 -25.85 2.38 -7.90
N ASP A 166 -25.36 2.32 -6.66
CA ASP A 166 -23.93 2.34 -6.33
C ASP A 166 -23.29 0.94 -6.25
N ASN A 167 -24.04 -0.12 -6.57
CA ASN A 167 -23.62 -1.51 -6.39
C ASN A 167 -23.17 -1.85 -4.95
N ARG A 168 -23.76 -1.19 -3.94
CA ARG A 168 -23.45 -1.36 -2.53
C ARG A 168 -23.77 -2.77 -2.04
N LEU A 169 -24.85 -3.35 -2.58
CA LEU A 169 -25.32 -4.70 -2.25
C LEU A 169 -24.66 -5.78 -3.11
N LEU A 170 -23.72 -5.38 -3.99
CA LEU A 170 -22.96 -6.29 -4.84
C LEU A 170 -23.87 -7.13 -5.75
N ALA A 171 -24.98 -6.56 -6.20
CA ALA A 171 -25.98 -7.22 -7.03
C ALA A 171 -25.48 -7.54 -8.46
N ARG A 172 -24.32 -7.00 -8.84
CA ARG A 172 -23.67 -7.18 -10.15
C ARG A 172 -22.15 -7.13 -10.00
N GLY A 173 -21.47 -7.63 -11.03
CA GLY A 173 -20.01 -7.55 -11.12
C GLY A 173 -19.52 -6.10 -11.19
N PRO A 174 -18.28 -5.84 -10.74
CA PRO A 174 -17.72 -4.50 -10.77
C PRO A 174 -17.53 -4.01 -12.20
N ARG A 175 -17.77 -2.71 -12.42
CA ARG A 175 -17.56 -2.05 -13.71
C ARG A 175 -16.61 -0.88 -13.51
N LEU A 176 -15.33 -1.14 -13.71
CA LEU A 176 -14.26 -0.16 -13.54
C LEU A 176 -13.73 0.28 -14.89
N ARG A 177 -13.35 1.56 -14.98
CA ARG A 177 -12.57 2.07 -16.09
C ARG A 177 -11.13 1.65 -15.88
N LEU A 178 -10.54 0.98 -16.87
CA LEU A 178 -9.11 0.69 -16.88
C LEU A 178 -8.32 2.00 -16.96
N ASP A 179 -7.23 2.07 -16.19
CA ASP A 179 -6.29 3.18 -16.31
C ASP A 179 -5.52 3.11 -17.64
N ALA A 180 -4.82 4.19 -17.98
CA ALA A 180 -4.11 4.28 -19.26
C ALA A 180 -3.00 3.22 -19.41
N GLY A 181 -2.35 2.83 -18.31
CA GLY A 181 -1.33 1.79 -18.30
C GLY A 181 -1.94 0.43 -18.59
N ALA A 182 -3.00 0.06 -17.87
CA ALA A 182 -3.72 -1.19 -18.07
C ALA A 182 -4.30 -1.32 -19.50
N ILE A 183 -4.82 -0.22 -20.07
CA ILE A 183 -5.29 -0.21 -21.48
C ILE A 183 -4.12 -0.48 -22.44
N ARG A 184 -2.98 0.18 -22.23
CA ARG A 184 -1.78 -0.02 -23.05
C ARG A 184 -1.28 -1.45 -22.94
N ASP A 185 -1.12 -1.96 -21.73
CA ASP A 185 -0.56 -3.29 -21.48
C ASP A 185 -1.51 -4.37 -22.01
N GLN A 186 -2.82 -4.18 -21.91
CA GLN A 186 -3.80 -5.04 -22.59
C GLN A 186 -3.63 -5.04 -24.11
N ALA A 187 -3.41 -3.87 -24.73
CA ALA A 187 -3.18 -3.79 -26.17
C ALA A 187 -1.86 -4.47 -26.59
N LEU A 188 -0.80 -4.33 -25.79
CA LEU A 188 0.48 -4.99 -26.00
C LEU A 188 0.37 -6.51 -25.85
N GLU A 189 -0.33 -6.97 -24.82
CA GLU A 189 -0.57 -8.40 -24.57
C GLU A 189 -1.34 -9.04 -25.73
N ILE A 190 -2.46 -8.44 -26.14
CA ILE A 190 -3.29 -8.94 -27.25
C ILE A 190 -2.53 -8.94 -28.58
N SER A 191 -1.61 -7.99 -28.77
CA SER A 191 -0.77 -7.92 -29.97
C SER A 191 0.48 -8.80 -29.91
N GLY A 192 0.76 -9.46 -28.78
CA GLY A 192 1.96 -10.25 -28.56
C GLY A 192 3.25 -9.42 -28.48
N LEU A 193 3.13 -8.14 -28.12
CA LEU A 193 4.23 -7.18 -28.00
C LEU A 193 4.56 -6.82 -26.55
N LEU A 194 3.88 -7.44 -25.57
CA LEU A 194 4.18 -7.21 -24.16
C LEU A 194 5.51 -7.89 -23.80
N GLU A 195 6.43 -7.11 -23.25
CA GLU A 195 7.68 -7.60 -22.67
C GLU A 195 7.51 -7.70 -21.15
N GLU A 196 7.61 -8.91 -20.60
CA GLU A 196 7.41 -9.17 -19.15
C GLU A 196 8.71 -9.15 -18.34
N GLU A 197 9.85 -8.86 -18.98
CA GLU A 197 11.14 -8.81 -18.30
C GLU A 197 11.15 -7.70 -17.22
N LEU A 198 11.31 -8.12 -15.96
CA LEU A 198 11.35 -7.21 -14.83
C LEU A 198 12.74 -6.56 -14.71
N GLY A 199 12.77 -5.24 -14.84
CA GLY A 199 13.98 -4.43 -14.70
C GLY A 199 14.53 -3.95 -16.05
N GLY A 200 15.85 -3.74 -16.12
CA GLY A 200 16.51 -3.24 -17.32
C GLY A 200 16.55 -1.70 -17.42
N PRO A 201 17.25 -1.18 -18.45
CA PRO A 201 17.32 0.26 -18.70
C PRO A 201 15.93 0.81 -19.07
N PRO A 202 15.64 2.08 -18.73
CA PRO A 202 14.34 2.68 -19.04
C PRO A 202 14.09 2.69 -20.54
N VAL A 203 12.98 2.08 -20.95
CA VAL A 203 12.55 2.05 -22.37
C VAL A 203 11.72 3.28 -22.70
N LYS A 204 11.93 3.83 -23.90
CA LYS A 204 11.04 4.87 -24.45
C LYS A 204 9.89 4.19 -25.21
N PRO A 205 8.63 4.40 -24.82
CA PRO A 205 7.50 3.89 -25.60
C PRO A 205 7.47 4.52 -27.00
N TYR A 206 6.77 3.88 -27.93
CA TYR A 206 6.57 4.40 -29.29
C TYR A 206 6.02 5.84 -29.24
N GLN A 207 6.69 6.74 -29.96
CA GLN A 207 6.29 8.14 -30.09
C GLN A 207 5.99 8.42 -31.56
N PRO A 208 4.77 8.88 -31.90
CA PRO A 208 4.45 9.22 -33.28
C PRO A 208 5.33 10.38 -33.78
N PRO A 209 5.64 10.43 -35.10
CA PRO A 209 6.33 11.56 -35.69
C PRO A 209 5.63 12.88 -35.36
N GLY A 210 6.41 13.93 -35.06
CA GLY A 210 5.90 15.27 -34.76
C GLY A 210 5.49 15.53 -33.31
N LEU A 211 5.52 14.54 -32.41
CA LEU A 211 5.10 14.69 -31.00
C LEU A 211 5.81 15.84 -30.25
N TRP A 212 7.06 16.14 -30.61
CA TRP A 212 7.88 17.17 -29.95
C TRP A 212 7.96 18.49 -30.72
N GLU A 213 7.33 18.62 -31.88
CA GLU A 213 7.45 19.83 -32.71
C GLU A 213 6.89 21.06 -31.97
N GLU A 214 5.76 20.93 -31.26
CA GLU A 214 5.18 22.02 -30.45
C GLU A 214 6.01 22.41 -29.22
N LEU A 215 6.71 21.44 -28.60
CA LEU A 215 7.55 21.69 -27.41
C LEU A 215 8.93 22.25 -27.77
N SER A 216 9.39 22.01 -29.01
CA SER A 216 10.65 22.54 -29.54
C SER A 216 10.56 24.00 -29.99
N GLY A 217 9.35 24.58 -30.04
CA GLY A 217 9.08 25.96 -30.43
C GLY A 217 9.29 27.01 -29.34
N ARG A 218 10.48 27.07 -28.73
CA ARG A 218 11.02 28.30 -28.09
C ARG A 218 12.53 28.38 -28.32
N GLY A 219 12.87 28.92 -29.48
CA GLY A 219 14.14 29.54 -29.84
C GLY A 219 13.85 30.68 -30.79
#